data_AF-A0AAX1G560-F1
#
_entry.id   AF-A0AAX1G560-F1
#
_cell.length_a   1.000
_cell.length_b   1.000
_cell.length_c   1.000
_cell.angle_alpha   90.00
_cell.angle_beta   90.00
_cell.angle_gamma   90.00
#
_symmetry.space_group_name_H-M   'P 1'
#
loop_
_entity.id
_entity.type
_entity.pdbx_description
1 polymer ?
#
loop_
_entity_poly.entity_id
_entity_poly.type
_entity_poly.pdbx_seq_one_letter_code
_entity_poly.pdbx_strand_id
1 'polypeptide(L)'
;MKRFKTKSLLLSVPALLLLGCSSYKEKDQLKYVVGQDSFTLSHKCVATAKLQDNKKTNQTGVIINLSDNDQCKKKLNNLINSNEGKDVSVYFNETPVTSPVRIHSKIDVGNGYYQSVTNKELAIDILSAYDQ
;
A
#
# COMPACT_ATOMS: atom_id res chain seq x y z
N MET A 1 -17.47 43.82 -60.20
CA MET A 1 -16.14 43.34 -59.73
C MET A 1 -16.30 42.73 -58.33
N LYS A 2 -15.35 41.86 -57.96
CA LYS A 2 -15.45 40.72 -57.04
C LYS A 2 -15.71 41.04 -55.53
N ARG A 3 -16.70 40.31 -54.99
CA ARG A 3 -16.87 39.65 -53.68
C ARG A 3 -16.03 40.10 -52.47
N PHE A 4 -16.76 40.48 -51.41
CA PHE A 4 -16.29 40.63 -50.03
C PHE A 4 -15.72 39.31 -49.48
N LYS A 5 -14.53 39.38 -48.86
CA LYS A 5 -13.88 38.25 -48.19
C LYS A 5 -14.41 38.13 -46.75
N THR A 6 -15.23 37.12 -46.49
CA THR A 6 -15.63 36.71 -45.14
C THR A 6 -14.43 36.06 -44.45
N LYS A 7 -13.93 36.66 -43.37
CA LYS A 7 -12.88 36.08 -42.53
C LYS A 7 -13.50 34.92 -41.73
N SER A 8 -13.02 33.70 -41.98
CA SER A 8 -13.40 32.51 -41.24
C SER A 8 -12.74 32.55 -39.85
N LEU A 9 -13.56 32.62 -38.80
CA LEU A 9 -13.10 32.58 -37.41
C LEU A 9 -13.02 31.10 -37.00
N LEU A 10 -11.81 30.53 -37.00
CA LEU A 10 -11.57 29.18 -36.51
C LEU A 10 -11.67 29.17 -34.98
N LEU A 11 -12.77 28.63 -34.43
CA LEU A 11 -12.86 28.27 -33.02
C LEU A 11 -11.95 27.06 -32.75
N SER A 12 -10.82 27.28 -32.09
CA SER A 12 -10.00 26.20 -31.53
C SER A 12 -10.64 25.70 -30.24
N VAL A 13 -11.27 24.52 -30.29
CA VAL A 13 -11.72 23.78 -29.10
C VAL A 13 -10.48 23.23 -28.40
N PRO A 14 -10.21 23.55 -27.13
CA PRO A 14 -9.12 22.90 -26.40
C PRO A 14 -9.54 21.45 -26.14
N ALA A 15 -8.79 20.50 -26.73
CA ALA A 15 -8.89 19.10 -26.40
C ALA A 15 -8.49 18.93 -24.93
N LEU A 16 -9.45 18.63 -24.07
CA LEU A 16 -9.16 18.12 -22.73
C LEU A 16 -8.45 16.78 -22.91
N LEU A 17 -7.12 16.82 -22.85
CA LEU A 17 -6.31 15.64 -22.61
C LEU A 17 -6.71 15.12 -21.23
N LEU A 18 -7.65 14.18 -21.21
CA LEU A 18 -7.82 13.25 -20.11
C LEU A 18 -6.51 12.47 -20.02
N LEU A 19 -5.52 13.05 -19.32
CA LEU A 19 -4.44 12.29 -18.73
C LEU A 19 -5.13 11.35 -17.74
N GLY A 20 -5.56 10.19 -18.25
CA GLY A 20 -5.86 9.06 -17.43
C GLY A 20 -4.61 8.84 -16.61
N CYS A 21 -4.65 9.24 -15.33
CA CYS A 21 -3.69 8.79 -14.36
C CYS A 21 -3.88 7.28 -14.31
N SER A 22 -3.15 6.56 -15.16
CA SER A 22 -2.85 5.17 -14.93
C SER A 22 -2.02 5.18 -13.66
N SER A 23 -2.71 5.18 -12.51
CA SER A 23 -2.11 4.82 -11.25
C SER A 23 -1.47 3.46 -11.52
N TYR A 24 -0.15 3.44 -11.65
CA TYR A 24 0.60 2.21 -11.59
C TYR A 24 0.26 1.64 -10.21
N LYS A 25 -0.76 0.78 -10.15
CA LYS A 25 -1.07 0.04 -8.94
C LYS A 25 0.21 -0.70 -8.62
N GLU A 26 0.87 -0.30 -7.54
CA GLU A 26 1.89 -1.11 -6.87
C GLU A 26 1.18 -2.43 -6.55
N LYS A 27 1.35 -3.40 -7.44
CA LYS A 27 0.81 -4.74 -7.27
C LYS A 27 1.76 -5.53 -6.38
N ASP A 28 1.20 -6.50 -5.69
CA ASP A 28 1.88 -7.52 -4.91
C ASP A 28 2.66 -6.93 -3.73
N GLN A 29 2.05 -5.92 -3.08
CA GLN A 29 2.62 -5.23 -1.92
C GLN A 29 1.57 -4.96 -0.85
N LEU A 30 2.03 -4.95 0.41
CA LEU A 30 1.25 -4.51 1.56
C LEU A 30 1.19 -2.98 1.61
N LYS A 31 -0.02 -2.46 1.76
CA LYS A 31 -0.29 -1.04 1.96
C LYS A 31 -0.96 -0.81 3.30
N TYR A 32 -0.34 0.03 4.11
CA TYR A 32 -0.84 0.51 5.39
C TYR A 32 -1.53 1.85 5.17
N VAL A 33 -2.76 2.02 5.66
CA VAL A 33 -3.57 3.23 5.47
C VAL A 33 -4.13 3.69 6.80
N VAL A 34 -3.95 4.97 7.11
CA VAL A 34 -4.51 5.62 8.30
C VAL A 34 -5.10 6.98 7.91
N GLY A 35 -6.42 7.04 7.72
CA GLY A 35 -7.08 8.23 7.19
C GLY A 35 -6.57 8.58 5.79
N GLN A 36 -5.91 9.74 5.65
CA GLN A 36 -5.29 10.18 4.40
C GLN A 36 -3.81 9.77 4.26
N ASP A 37 -3.19 9.29 5.35
CA ASP A 37 -1.81 8.85 5.35
C ASP A 37 -1.73 7.40 4.86
N SER A 38 -0.66 7.07 4.12
CA SER A 38 -0.39 5.68 3.76
C SER A 38 1.09 5.40 3.56
N PHE A 39 1.43 4.11 3.67
CA PHE A 39 2.76 3.59 3.39
C PHE A 39 2.63 2.26 2.66
N THR A 40 3.28 2.12 1.50
CA THR A 40 3.43 0.82 0.82
C THR A 40 4.76 0.19 1.19
N LEU A 41 4.71 -1.07 1.62
CA LEU A 41 5.88 -1.88 1.90
C LEU A 41 6.41 -2.50 0.59
N SER A 42 7.27 -1.77 -0.10
CA SER A 42 7.91 -2.26 -1.34
C SER A 42 8.80 -3.49 -1.09
N HIS A 43 9.04 -4.34 -2.10
CA HIS A 43 9.89 -5.54 -1.96
C HIS A 43 11.29 -5.24 -1.39
N LYS A 44 11.91 -4.11 -1.76
CA LYS A 44 13.22 -3.69 -1.21
C LYS A 44 13.22 -3.40 0.31
N CYS A 45 12.05 -3.30 0.93
CA CYS A 45 11.92 -3.14 2.37
C CYS A 45 11.85 -4.47 3.10
N VAL A 46 11.67 -5.60 2.40
CA VAL A 46 11.49 -6.93 2.96
C VAL A 46 12.74 -7.76 2.69
N ALA A 47 13.39 -8.23 3.75
CA ALA A 47 14.50 -9.16 3.66
C ALA A 47 13.99 -10.60 3.45
N THR A 48 12.98 -11.00 4.22
CA THR A 48 12.33 -12.31 4.08
C THR A 48 10.89 -12.21 4.58
N ALA A 49 9.99 -13.00 4.01
CA ALA A 49 8.68 -13.28 4.59
C ALA A 49 8.60 -14.75 5.01
N LYS A 50 7.85 -15.06 6.07
CA LYS A 50 7.61 -16.44 6.51
C LYS A 50 6.17 -16.62 6.91
N LEU A 51 5.56 -17.72 6.45
CA LEU A 51 4.24 -18.11 6.93
C LEU A 51 4.30 -18.49 8.42
N GLN A 52 3.38 -17.94 9.20
CA GLN A 52 3.11 -18.40 10.56
C GLN A 52 1.65 -18.87 10.65
N ASP A 53 1.48 -20.18 10.65
CA ASP A 53 0.20 -20.87 10.77
C ASP A 53 0.22 -21.70 12.06
N ASN A 54 -0.33 -21.14 13.14
CA ASN A 54 -0.44 -21.82 14.42
C ASN A 54 -1.85 -22.35 14.62
N LYS A 55 -2.02 -23.63 14.30
CA LYS A 55 -3.28 -24.38 14.46
C LYS A 55 -3.81 -24.44 15.90
N LYS A 56 -2.96 -24.24 16.92
CA LYS A 56 -3.40 -24.26 18.33
C LYS A 56 -4.03 -22.94 18.75
N THR A 57 -3.55 -21.82 18.21
CA THR A 57 -4.03 -20.47 18.55
C THR A 57 -4.97 -19.89 17.49
N ASN A 58 -5.25 -20.64 16.41
CA ASN A 58 -5.94 -20.17 15.21
C ASN A 58 -5.33 -18.87 14.62
N GLN A 59 -4.05 -18.63 14.89
CA GLN A 59 -3.34 -17.47 14.36
C GLN A 59 -2.75 -17.83 13.00
N THR A 60 -3.19 -17.11 11.98
CA THR A 60 -2.63 -17.17 10.63
C THR A 60 -2.09 -15.81 10.27
N GLY A 61 -0.83 -15.76 9.85
CA GLY A 61 -0.17 -14.51 9.52
C GLY A 61 1.14 -14.71 8.79
N VAL A 62 1.79 -13.59 8.50
CA VAL A 62 3.11 -13.55 7.87
C VAL A 62 4.05 -12.82 8.82
N ILE A 63 5.18 -13.45 9.13
CA ILE A 63 6.31 -12.78 9.77
C ILE A 63 7.06 -12.06 8.65
N ILE A 64 7.05 -10.73 8.70
CA ILE A 64 7.76 -9.86 7.79
C ILE A 64 9.07 -9.46 8.46
N ASN A 65 10.21 -9.90 7.92
CA ASN A 65 11.51 -9.36 8.32
C ASN A 65 11.89 -8.24 7.37
N LEU A 66 12.18 -7.06 7.93
CA LEU A 66 12.54 -5.87 7.18
C LEU A 66 14.03 -5.90 6.83
N SER A 67 14.37 -5.45 5.63
CA SER A 67 15.77 -5.19 5.25
C SER A 67 16.38 -4.16 6.19
N ASP A 68 17.70 -4.16 6.35
CA ASP A 68 18.45 -3.17 7.16
C ASP A 68 18.47 -1.74 6.58
N ASN A 69 17.46 -1.42 5.78
CA ASN A 69 17.20 -0.08 5.32
C ASN A 69 16.39 0.70 6.36
N ASP A 70 17.07 1.62 7.06
CA ASP A 70 16.48 2.50 8.06
C ASP A 70 15.30 3.32 7.52
N GLN A 71 15.25 3.61 6.22
CA GLN A 71 14.18 4.41 5.64
C GLN A 71 12.82 3.70 5.68
N CYS A 72 12.77 2.39 5.42
CA CYS A 72 11.51 1.62 5.44
C CYS A 72 11.00 1.50 6.88
N LYS A 73 11.88 1.10 7.81
CA LYS A 73 11.60 1.01 9.25
C LYS A 73 11.09 2.36 9.77
N LYS A 74 11.78 3.45 9.45
CA LYS A 74 11.40 4.82 9.85
C LYS A 74 10.05 5.26 9.28
N LYS A 75 9.76 4.99 8.01
CA LYS A 75 8.48 5.37 7.40
C LYS A 75 7.30 4.62 8.02
N LEU A 76 7.43 3.31 8.23
CA LEU A 76 6.39 2.53 8.88
C LEU A 76 6.19 2.96 10.34
N ASN A 77 7.27 3.11 11.11
CA ASN A 77 7.20 3.65 12.47
C ASN A 77 6.55 5.03 12.49
N ASN A 78 6.90 5.93 11.57
CA ASN A 78 6.32 7.27 11.50
C ASN A 78 4.82 7.25 11.18
N LEU A 79 4.37 6.41 10.23
CA LEU A 79 2.96 6.29 9.90
C LEU A 79 2.14 5.91 11.14
N ILE A 80 2.59 4.89 11.87
CA ILE A 80 1.88 4.39 13.05
C ILE A 80 1.99 5.39 14.22
N ASN A 81 3.19 5.86 14.53
CA ASN A 81 3.45 6.68 15.72
C ASN A 81 2.87 8.10 15.63
N SER A 82 2.64 8.60 14.41
CA SER A 82 1.98 9.91 14.19
C SER A 82 0.46 9.80 14.20
N ASN A 83 -0.09 8.58 14.26
CA ASN A 83 -1.52 8.32 14.16
C ASN A 83 -2.07 7.48 15.33
N GLU A 84 -1.41 7.53 16.49
CA GLU A 84 -1.98 7.03 17.74
C GLU A 84 -3.36 7.66 17.96
N GLY A 85 -4.37 6.85 18.25
CA GLY A 85 -5.75 7.37 18.26
C GLY A 85 -6.63 6.90 17.10
N LYS A 86 -6.03 6.40 16.01
CA LYS A 86 -6.74 6.07 14.77
C LYS A 86 -6.66 4.58 14.44
N ASP A 87 -7.47 4.17 13.48
CA ASP A 87 -7.45 2.81 12.93
C ASP A 87 -6.48 2.73 11.75
N VAL A 88 -5.67 1.68 11.72
CA VAL A 88 -4.87 1.28 10.56
C VAL A 88 -5.57 0.15 9.82
N SER A 89 -5.78 0.37 8.52
CA SER A 89 -6.19 -0.67 7.58
C SER A 89 -4.97 -1.15 6.81
N VAL A 90 -4.87 -2.47 6.64
CA VAL A 90 -3.80 -3.09 5.84
C VAL A 90 -4.42 -3.77 4.65
N TYR A 91 -3.89 -3.50 3.47
CA TYR A 91 -4.32 -4.08 2.21
C TYR A 91 -3.17 -4.81 1.57
N PHE A 92 -3.45 -5.92 0.91
CA PHE A 92 -2.56 -6.52 -0.07
C PHE A 92 -3.25 -6.34 -1.42
N ASN A 93 -2.63 -5.56 -2.30
CA ASN A 93 -3.32 -4.99 -3.46
C ASN A 93 -4.54 -4.15 -3.02
N GLU A 94 -5.76 -4.66 -3.22
CA GLU A 94 -7.01 -4.04 -2.80
C GLU A 94 -7.79 -4.91 -1.80
N THR A 95 -7.23 -6.07 -1.45
CA THR A 95 -7.86 -7.02 -0.53
C THR A 95 -7.47 -6.65 0.90
N PRO A 96 -8.44 -6.43 1.81
CA PRO A 96 -8.15 -6.24 3.22
C PRO A 96 -7.42 -7.45 3.81
N VAL A 97 -6.28 -7.20 4.44
CA VAL A 97 -5.45 -8.23 5.07
C VAL A 97 -6.04 -8.67 6.40
N THR A 98 -6.63 -7.73 7.15
CA THR A 98 -7.33 -7.96 8.40
C THR A 98 -8.40 -6.87 8.58
N SER A 99 -9.27 -7.03 9.59
CA SER A 99 -10.14 -5.92 10.02
C SER A 99 -9.28 -4.74 10.48
N PRO A 100 -9.73 -3.47 10.30
CA PRO A 100 -8.99 -2.31 10.78
C PRO A 100 -8.63 -2.45 12.26
N VAL A 101 -7.38 -2.09 12.61
CA VAL A 101 -6.85 -2.24 13.96
C VAL A 101 -6.57 -0.87 14.55
N ARG A 102 -7.03 -0.62 15.77
CA ARG A 102 -6.79 0.61 16.49
C ARG A 102 -5.31 0.71 16.90
N ILE A 103 -4.65 1.82 16.58
CA ILE A 103 -3.29 2.12 17.05
C ILE A 103 -3.39 2.56 18.51
N HIS A 104 -3.09 1.63 19.42
CA HIS A 104 -3.18 1.86 20.87
C HIS A 104 -1.95 2.56 21.46
N SER A 105 -0.79 2.36 20.86
CA SER A 105 0.46 2.95 21.31
C SER A 105 1.44 3.08 20.15
N LYS A 106 2.47 3.89 20.36
CA LYS A 106 3.66 3.88 19.50
C LYS A 106 4.27 2.49 19.42
N ILE A 107 4.85 2.20 18.26
CA ILE A 107 5.58 0.98 17.96
C ILE A 107 7.01 1.30 17.53
N ASP A 108 7.87 0.29 17.69
CA ASP A 108 9.09 0.17 16.92
C ASP A 108 9.08 -1.20 16.24
N VAL A 109 8.98 -1.22 14.91
CA VAL A 109 8.96 -2.45 14.12
C VAL A 109 10.31 -3.18 14.12
N GLY A 110 11.38 -2.56 14.60
CA GLY A 110 12.72 -3.17 14.68
C GLY A 110 13.13 -3.84 13.37
N ASN A 111 13.49 -5.13 13.45
CA ASN A 111 13.90 -5.93 12.29
C ASN A 111 12.74 -6.70 11.64
N GLY A 112 11.53 -6.63 12.19
CA GLY A 112 10.40 -7.36 11.66
C GLY A 112 9.22 -7.42 12.62
N TYR A 113 8.07 -7.82 12.08
CA TYR A 113 6.81 -7.87 12.81
C TYR A 113 5.91 -8.99 12.27
N TYR A 114 4.92 -9.36 13.09
CA TYR A 114 3.87 -10.27 12.69
C TYR A 114 2.70 -9.48 12.09
N GLN A 115 2.34 -9.81 10.85
CA GLN A 115 1.13 -9.33 10.19
C GLN A 115 0.07 -10.43 10.28
N SER A 116 -0.95 -10.23 11.13
CA SER A 116 -2.14 -11.08 11.12
C SER A 116 -2.84 -10.96 9.76
N VAL A 117 -3.35 -12.09 9.26
CA VAL A 117 -4.15 -12.13 8.03
C VAL A 117 -5.48 -12.86 8.24
N THR A 118 -6.47 -12.60 7.38
CA THR A 118 -7.81 -13.19 7.48
C THR A 118 -7.85 -14.69 7.21
N ASN A 119 -6.99 -15.20 6.33
CA ASN A 119 -6.94 -16.62 5.99
C ASN A 119 -5.57 -17.03 5.44
N LYS A 120 -5.35 -18.34 5.36
CA LYS A 120 -4.07 -18.94 4.95
C LYS A 120 -3.73 -18.70 3.48
N GLU A 121 -4.72 -18.66 2.59
CA GLU A 121 -4.51 -18.43 1.16
C GLU A 121 -3.91 -17.04 0.95
N LEU A 122 -4.47 -16.01 1.59
CA LEU A 122 -3.92 -14.66 1.56
C LEU A 122 -2.50 -14.58 2.16
N ALA A 123 -2.22 -15.37 3.20
CA ALA A 123 -0.87 -15.45 3.76
C ALA A 123 0.13 -16.00 2.74
N ILE A 124 -0.27 -17.01 1.96
CA ILE A 124 0.54 -17.63 0.91
C ILE A 124 0.73 -16.66 -0.26
N ASP A 125 -0.30 -15.91 -0.65
CA ASP A 125 -0.20 -14.89 -1.70
C ASP A 125 0.81 -13.79 -1.31
N ILE A 126 0.71 -13.27 -0.08
CA ILE A 126 1.65 -12.29 0.45
C ILE A 126 3.06 -12.87 0.51
N LEU A 127 3.22 -14.12 0.98
CA LEU A 127 4.53 -14.79 1.03
C LEU A 127 5.15 -14.87 -0.38
N SER A 128 4.38 -15.33 -1.36
CA SER A 128 4.83 -15.50 -2.74
C SER A 128 5.23 -14.17 -3.38
N ALA A 129 4.54 -13.08 -3.03
CA ALA A 129 4.88 -11.74 -3.51
C ALA A 129 6.19 -11.20 -2.95
N TYR A 130 6.59 -11.61 -1.75
CA TYR A 130 7.84 -11.17 -1.11
C TYR A 130 8.96 -12.21 -1.17
N ASP A 131 8.73 -13.36 -1.82
CA ASP A 131 9.75 -14.35 -2.11
C ASP A 131 10.66 -13.79 -3.20
N GLN A 132 11.96 -13.63 -2.90
CA GLN A 132 12.98 -13.08 -3.80
C GLN A 132 13.96 -14.17 -4.21
#